data_AF-A0A9D8GCR0-F1
#
_entry.id   AF-A0A9D8GCR0-F1
#
_cell.length_a   1.000
_cell.length_b   1.000
_cell.length_c   1.000
_cell.angle_alpha   90.00
_cell.angle_beta   90.00
_cell.angle_gamma   90.00
#
_symmetry.space_group_name_H-M   'P 1'
#
loop_
_entity.id
_entity.type
_entity.pdbx_description
1 polymer ?
#
loop_
_entity_poly.entity_id
_entity_poly.type
_entity_poly.pdbx_seq_one_letter_code
_entity_poly.pdbx_strand_id
1 'polypeptide(L)'
;MRTCVRGGWVVGYRDGAHCLDREHEVVFEGDAILYVGPTFVGPVDATIDAAGKLVCPGFVDTHVHSGVRGGHRLIADAGRHEFFGQPVLEVSVPRHGARIEG
;
A
#
# COMPACT_ATOMS: atom_id res chain seq x y z
N MET A 1 11.61 19.59 7.21
CA MET A 1 11.93 18.59 8.26
C MET A 1 12.60 17.43 7.57
N ARG A 2 13.88 17.26 7.86
CA ARG A 2 14.74 16.23 7.29
C ARG A 2 14.78 15.02 8.19
N THR A 3 14.48 13.86 7.62
CA THR A 3 14.41 12.59 8.37
C THR A 3 15.41 11.59 7.81
N CYS A 4 16.12 10.92 8.71
CA CYS A 4 17.02 9.81 8.37
C CYS A 4 16.42 8.48 8.84
N VAL A 5 16.24 7.53 7.92
CA VAL A 5 15.99 6.12 8.24
C VAL A 5 17.33 5.40 8.29
N ARG A 6 17.73 4.88 9.45
CA ARG A 6 19.10 4.44 9.71
C ARG A 6 19.20 2.95 10.01
N GLY A 7 20.24 2.30 9.49
CA GLY A 7 20.68 0.98 9.93
C GLY A 7 19.87 -0.21 9.36
N GLY A 8 19.06 0.03 8.34
CA GLY A 8 18.25 -1.01 7.70
C GLY A 8 18.97 -1.73 6.56
N TRP A 9 18.33 -2.79 6.06
CA TRP A 9 18.57 -3.31 4.72
C TRP A 9 17.79 -2.45 3.73
N VAL A 10 18.48 -1.72 2.85
CA VAL A 10 17.86 -0.81 1.89
C VAL A 10 17.76 -1.49 0.54
N VAL A 11 16.53 -1.63 0.05
CA VAL A 11 16.25 -2.10 -1.31
C VAL A 11 16.42 -0.93 -2.28
N GLY A 12 17.26 -1.12 -3.30
CA GLY A 12 17.48 -0.13 -4.35
C GLY A 12 17.43 -0.74 -5.75
N TYR A 13 17.73 0.10 -6.73
CA TYR A 13 17.93 -0.29 -8.11
C TYR A 13 19.10 0.51 -8.69
N ARG A 14 20.12 -0.19 -9.20
CA ARG A 14 21.35 0.41 -9.71
C ARG A 14 21.85 -0.44 -10.88
N ASP A 15 22.37 0.21 -11.92
CA ASP A 15 23.02 -0.47 -13.05
C ASP A 15 22.16 -1.57 -13.71
N GLY A 16 20.85 -1.36 -13.79
CA GLY A 16 19.91 -2.30 -14.44
C GLY A 16 19.46 -3.47 -13.55
N ALA A 17 19.83 -3.50 -12.27
CA ALA A 17 19.47 -4.58 -11.35
C ALA A 17 19.01 -4.06 -9.97
N HIS A 18 18.22 -4.89 -9.28
CA HIS A 18 17.93 -4.66 -7.87
C HIS A 18 19.19 -4.85 -7.04
N CYS A 19 19.40 -3.96 -6.08
CA CYS A 19 20.46 -4.07 -5.10
C CYS A 19 19.87 -4.10 -3.69
N LEU A 20 20.61 -4.72 -2.78
CA LEU A 20 20.25 -4.83 -1.38
C LEU A 20 21.47 -4.47 -0.55
N ASP A 21 21.44 -3.27 0.03
CA ASP A 21 22.57 -2.73 0.77
C ASP A 21 22.27 -2.78 2.27
N ARG A 22 23.23 -3.27 3.06
CA ARG A 22 23.08 -3.42 4.52
C ARG A 22 23.62 -2.20 5.25
N GLU A 23 23.02 -1.88 6.39
CA GLU A 23 23.47 -0.80 7.29
C GLU A 23 23.52 0.56 6.59
N HIS A 24 22.65 0.74 5.59
CA HIS A 24 22.51 2.00 4.87
C HIS A 24 21.50 2.94 5.53
N GLU A 25 21.66 4.21 5.20
CA GLU A 25 20.84 5.33 5.59
C GLU A 25 20.07 5.85 4.37
N VAL A 26 18.78 6.13 4.56
CA VAL A 26 17.94 6.85 3.59
C VAL A 26 17.55 8.17 4.22
N VAL A 27 17.98 9.27 3.63
CA VAL A 27 17.64 10.62 4.09
C VAL A 27 16.72 11.28 3.10
N PHE A 28 15.62 11.84 3.61
CA PHE A 28 14.61 12.50 2.80
C PHE A 28 14.11 13.77 3.48
N GLU A 29 13.57 14.67 2.68
CA GLU A 29 12.93 15.90 3.13
C GLU A 29 11.75 16.22 2.21
N GLY A 30 10.56 16.38 2.80
CA GLY A 30 9.33 16.50 2.01
C GLY A 30 9.05 15.24 1.19
N ASP A 31 8.94 15.39 -0.12
CA ASP A 31 8.67 14.33 -1.10
C ASP A 31 9.92 13.83 -1.84
N ALA A 32 11.12 14.30 -1.45
CA ALA A 32 12.37 13.99 -2.14
C ALA A 32 13.35 13.20 -1.26
N ILE A 33 13.97 12.18 -1.86
CA ILE A 33 15.13 11.50 -1.30
C ILE A 33 16.37 12.37 -1.54
N LEU A 34 17.06 12.74 -0.47
CA LEU A 34 18.29 13.55 -0.51
C LEU A 34 19.55 12.68 -0.58
N TYR A 35 19.53 11.50 0.06
CA TYR A 35 20.69 10.62 0.13
C TYR A 35 20.28 9.17 0.36
N VAL A 36 21.03 8.24 -0.26
CA VAL A 36 21.01 6.81 0.04
C VAL A 36 22.44 6.31 0.06
N GLY A 37 22.87 5.70 1.16
CA GLY A 37 24.24 5.17 1.28
C GLY A 37 24.63 4.83 2.71
N PRO A 38 25.91 4.50 2.97
CA PRO A 38 26.35 4.00 4.28
C PRO A 38 26.17 4.99 5.43
N THR A 39 26.53 6.27 5.21
CA THR A 39 26.52 7.30 6.24
C THR A 39 26.23 8.66 5.61
N PHE A 40 25.17 9.31 6.05
CA PHE A 40 24.89 10.70 5.71
C PHE A 40 25.68 11.66 6.60
N VAL A 41 26.33 12.64 6.00
CA VAL A 41 27.05 13.70 6.72
C VAL A 41 26.25 14.99 6.62
N GLY A 42 25.60 15.38 7.70
CA GLY A 42 24.84 16.62 7.78
C GLY A 42 23.82 16.61 8.92
N PRO A 43 23.17 17.77 9.18
CA PRO A 43 22.11 17.84 10.17
C PRO A 43 20.88 17.07 9.71
N VAL A 44 20.21 16.39 10.65
CA VAL A 44 18.92 15.72 10.50
C VAL A 44 18.01 16.15 11.65
N ASP A 45 16.72 16.36 11.38
CA ASP A 45 15.75 16.80 12.39
C ASP A 45 15.16 15.61 13.15
N ALA A 46 15.06 14.44 12.49
CA ALA A 46 14.56 13.21 13.07
C ALA A 46 15.27 11.97 12.53
N THR A 47 15.29 10.91 13.35
CA THR A 47 15.86 9.62 13.00
C THR A 47 14.84 8.51 13.28
N ILE A 48 14.70 7.60 12.31
CA ILE A 48 13.94 6.36 12.41
C ILE A 48 14.96 5.21 12.47
N ASP A 49 14.96 4.47 13.58
CA ASP A 49 15.82 3.29 13.74
C ASP A 49 15.23 2.08 12.99
N ALA A 50 15.94 1.66 11.94
CA ALA A 50 15.60 0.53 11.09
C ALA A 50 16.57 -0.65 11.28
N ALA A 51 17.38 -0.68 12.34
CA ALA A 51 18.27 -1.80 12.65
C ALA A 51 17.53 -3.14 12.58
N GLY A 52 18.05 -4.05 11.76
CA GLY A 52 17.46 -5.38 11.53
C GLY A 52 16.14 -5.39 10.75
N LYS A 53 15.73 -4.27 10.14
CA LYS A 53 14.51 -4.15 9.32
C LYS A 53 14.87 -4.01 7.83
N LEU A 54 13.86 -4.21 6.99
CA LEU A 54 13.91 -3.90 5.55
C LEU A 54 13.31 -2.52 5.31
N VAL A 55 14.03 -1.68 4.59
CA VAL A 55 13.59 -0.38 4.07
C VAL A 55 13.47 -0.53 2.56
N CYS A 56 12.26 -0.35 2.02
CA CYS A 56 12.00 -0.52 0.61
C CYS A 56 11.10 0.61 0.07
N PRO A 57 11.11 0.85 -1.26
CA PRO A 57 10.10 1.68 -1.88
C PRO A 57 8.69 1.16 -1.55
N GLY A 58 7.73 2.06 -1.41
CA GLY A 58 6.33 1.68 -1.32
C GLY A 58 5.92 0.90 -2.57
N PHE A 59 5.11 -0.15 -2.38
CA PHE A 59 4.61 -0.92 -3.52
C PHE A 59 3.60 -0.10 -4.32
N VAL A 60 3.68 -0.24 -5.64
CA VAL A 60 2.74 0.35 -6.58
C VAL A 60 1.65 -0.67 -6.86
N ASP A 61 0.46 -0.43 -6.34
CA ASP A 61 -0.73 -1.18 -6.72
C ASP A 61 -1.25 -0.64 -8.06
N THR A 62 -1.16 -1.46 -9.10
CA THR A 62 -1.57 -1.08 -10.46
C THR A 62 -3.06 -1.28 -10.70
N HIS A 63 -3.77 -1.99 -9.82
CA HIS A 63 -5.16 -2.32 -10.03
C HIS A 63 -5.91 -2.58 -8.72
N VAL A 64 -6.82 -1.67 -8.37
CA VAL A 64 -7.69 -1.81 -7.20
C VAL A 64 -9.15 -1.47 -7.54
N HIS A 65 -10.07 -2.30 -7.04
CA HIS A 65 -11.49 -1.95 -7.00
C HIS A 65 -11.81 -1.34 -5.62
N SER A 66 -11.70 -0.02 -5.48
CA SER A 66 -11.94 0.64 -4.19
C SER A 66 -13.43 0.67 -3.79
N GLY A 67 -14.34 0.75 -4.76
CA GLY A 67 -15.78 0.91 -4.53
C GLY A 67 -16.58 -0.37 -4.25
N VAL A 68 -16.05 -1.55 -4.62
CA VAL A 68 -16.78 -2.83 -4.40
C VAL A 68 -16.98 -3.11 -2.91
N ARG A 69 -16.07 -2.55 -2.08
CA ARG A 69 -16.27 -1.99 -0.72
C ARG A 69 -17.70 -1.90 -0.17
N GLY A 70 -18.47 -1.00 -0.77
CA GLY A 70 -19.70 -0.48 -0.16
C GLY A 70 -20.84 -1.48 -0.19
N GLY A 71 -20.96 -2.25 -1.28
CA GLY A 71 -22.06 -3.18 -1.49
C GLY A 71 -22.07 -4.35 -0.50
N HIS A 72 -20.90 -4.91 -0.17
CA HIS A 72 -20.87 -6.03 0.79
C HIS A 72 -21.18 -5.61 2.21
N ARG A 73 -20.84 -4.38 2.62
CA ARG A 73 -21.28 -3.86 3.91
C ARG A 73 -22.79 -3.68 3.95
N LEU A 74 -23.39 -3.13 2.89
CA LEU A 74 -24.85 -3.02 2.79
C LEU A 74 -25.53 -4.40 2.77
N ILE A 75 -24.96 -5.39 2.06
CA ILE A 75 -25.47 -6.77 2.03
C ILE A 75 -25.36 -7.45 3.40
N ALA A 76 -24.24 -7.28 4.12
CA ALA A 76 -23.99 -7.92 5.40
C ALA A 76 -24.69 -7.24 6.59
N ASP A 77 -24.78 -5.90 6.60
CA ASP A 77 -25.32 -5.13 7.73
C ASP A 77 -26.86 -4.96 7.62
N ALA A 78 -27.41 -4.83 6.41
CA ALA A 78 -28.82 -4.50 6.19
C ALA A 78 -29.47 -5.18 4.98
N GLY A 79 -28.77 -6.09 4.31
CA GLY A 79 -29.21 -6.65 3.04
C GLY A 79 -29.67 -8.10 3.14
N ARG A 80 -29.75 -8.74 1.99
CA ARG A 80 -30.20 -10.11 1.84
C ARG A 80 -29.04 -11.06 2.17
N HIS A 81 -29.11 -11.68 3.35
CA HIS A 81 -28.07 -12.60 3.86
C HIS A 81 -27.71 -13.72 2.88
N GLU A 82 -28.62 -14.10 1.98
CA GLU A 82 -28.37 -15.10 0.94
C GLU A 82 -27.27 -14.72 -0.06
N PHE A 83 -26.88 -13.44 -0.12
CA PHE A 83 -25.81 -12.94 -0.98
C PHE A 83 -24.49 -12.65 -0.24
N PHE A 84 -24.36 -13.05 1.03
CA PHE A 84 -23.12 -12.92 1.78
C PHE A 84 -21.99 -13.71 1.09
N GLY A 85 -20.93 -13.00 0.67
CA GLY A 85 -19.81 -13.58 -0.09
C GLY A 85 -19.88 -13.37 -1.61
N GLN A 86 -20.94 -12.76 -2.15
CA GLN A 86 -20.96 -12.38 -3.57
C GLN A 86 -20.20 -11.06 -3.82
N PRO A 87 -19.25 -11.02 -4.79
CA PRO A 87 -18.38 -9.86 -5.01
C PRO A 87 -19.03 -8.75 -5.87
N VAL A 88 -20.22 -8.97 -6.40
CA VAL A 88 -20.96 -8.03 -7.26
C VAL A 88 -22.37 -7.91 -6.70
N LEU A 89 -22.84 -6.67 -6.52
CA LEU A 89 -24.28 -6.37 -6.44
C LEU A 89 -24.90 -6.90 -7.71
N GLU A 90 -25.58 -8.03 -7.62
CA GLU A 90 -26.17 -8.72 -8.75
C GLU A 90 -27.01 -7.71 -9.54
N VAL A 91 -26.53 -7.29 -10.72
CA VAL A 91 -27.45 -6.92 -11.81
C VAL A 91 -27.97 -8.25 -12.33
N SER A 92 -28.74 -8.96 -11.51
CA SER A 92 -29.49 -10.10 -11.99
C SER A 92 -30.57 -9.52 -12.88
N VAL A 93 -30.42 -9.71 -14.19
CA VAL A 93 -31.54 -9.61 -15.11
C VAL A 93 -32.61 -10.54 -14.53
N PRO A 94 -33.82 -10.07 -14.21
CA PRO A 94 -34.83 -10.91 -13.61
C PRO A 94 -34.98 -12.18 -14.45
N ARG A 95 -34.94 -13.37 -13.82
CA ARG A 95 -35.28 -14.60 -14.54
C ARG A 95 -36.62 -14.40 -15.23
N HIS A 96 -36.75 -14.89 -16.46
CA HIS A 96 -37.99 -14.76 -17.23
C HIS A 96 -39.19 -15.17 -16.36
N GLY A 97 -40.11 -14.22 -16.12
CA GLY A 97 -41.28 -14.41 -15.27
C GLY A 97 -41.20 -13.88 -13.83
N ALA A 98 -40.05 -13.35 -13.39
CA ALA A 98 -39.95 -12.72 -12.07
C ALA A 98 -40.71 -11.38 -12.04
N ARG A 99 -41.67 -11.24 -11.12
CA ARG A 99 -42.37 -10.00 -10.80
C ARG A 99 -41.85 -9.44 -9.48
N ILE A 100 -41.49 -8.16 -9.49
CA ILE A 100 -41.11 -7.41 -8.28
C ILE A 100 -42.31 -6.51 -7.98
N GLU A 101 -43.00 -6.76 -6.88
CA GLU A 101 -44.04 -5.87 -6.36
C GLU A 101 -43.42 -4.94 -5.31
N GLY A 102 -43.78 -3.67 -5.37
CA GLY A 102 -43.19 -2.58 -4.59
C GLY A 102 -43.84 -2.35 -3.23
#